data_AF-A0A1U8BF80-F1
#
_entry.id   AF-A0A1U8BF80-F1
#
_cell.length_a   1.000
_cell.length_b   1.000
_cell.length_c   1.000
_cell.angle_alpha   90.00
_cell.angle_beta   90.00
_cell.angle_gamma   90.00
#
_symmetry.space_group_name_H-M   'P 1'
#
loop_
_entity.id
_entity.type
_entity.pdbx_description
1 polymer ?
#
loop_
_entity_poly.entity_id
_entity_poly.type
_entity_poly.pdbx_seq_one_letter_code
_entity_poly.pdbx_strand_id
1 'polypeptide(L)'
;MAEPKTKYDRQLRIWGEQGQAALENASICLLNCGPTGSETLKNLVLGGIGSITVIDGSKVEVADLGNNFMVDESSIGQSKAKCVCAFLQELNDAVKAKFVEESPEALIETNPSFFSQFTLVIATQLVETSMLKLDRICRQSNVMLIFARSYGLTGFVRISLKEHDVIESKPDHFLDDLRLNDPWPELQRFAESIDLNATDPVIHKHTPYVVILVKMAEEWANKHGGCLPSTREEKKEFKDLLKSRMIDIDEENYKEAIEASFKVSTPRGISSRLRQIIEDSSAEVDSSSSDFWVMVAAVKDFIVNEGGGEAPLEGSIPDMTSLTEYYVNLQKIYQAKAEADFLAVESRVRNILKRIGRDQDAIPRTTIKTFCKNARKLTVCRYRLIEDEFNSPVLPELQKYLTDEDYSVAIGFYILLRAVDRFATNYNRFPGMFDGEMDEDISRLKTIAVGILNDLGFNGSTLTEDLTNEMCRFGGAELHAVAAFTGGIASQEVIKLITKQFVPMSGTFIFNGVDHKSQLLLL
;
A
#
# COMPACT_ATOMS: atom_id res chain seq x y z
N MET A 1 -17.87 22.02 15.42
CA MET A 1 -16.67 21.14 15.37
C MET A 1 -16.97 19.64 15.61
N ALA A 2 -18.17 19.23 16.06
CA ALA A 2 -18.49 17.80 16.29
C ALA A 2 -18.93 17.01 15.03
N GLU A 3 -19.58 17.67 14.06
CA GLU A 3 -20.15 17.01 12.86
C GLU A 3 -19.13 16.27 11.97
N PRO A 4 -17.91 16.79 11.69
CA PRO A 4 -16.94 16.08 10.85
C PRO A 4 -16.46 14.77 11.49
N LYS A 5 -16.26 14.77 12.82
CA LYS A 5 -15.81 13.58 13.55
C LYS A 5 -16.87 12.48 13.58
N THR A 6 -18.16 12.84 13.60
CA THR A 6 -19.25 11.85 13.50
C THR A 6 -19.39 11.30 12.08
N LYS A 7 -19.27 12.15 11.04
CA LYS A 7 -19.36 11.73 9.62
C LYS A 7 -18.29 10.70 9.26
N TYR A 8 -17.05 10.92 9.70
CA TYR A 8 -15.90 10.08 9.35
C TYR A 8 -15.52 9.05 10.42
N ASP A 9 -16.33 8.77 11.45
CA ASP A 9 -15.97 7.87 12.57
C ASP A 9 -15.47 6.50 12.09
N ARG A 10 -16.16 5.88 11.12
CA ARG A 10 -15.81 4.55 10.60
C ARG A 10 -14.43 4.51 9.94
N GLN A 11 -14.10 5.54 9.16
CA GLN A 11 -12.83 5.60 8.44
C GLN A 11 -11.69 6.11 9.33
N LEU A 12 -11.98 6.95 10.34
CA LEU A 12 -11.03 7.36 11.38
C LEU A 12 -10.53 6.15 12.19
N ARG A 13 -11.34 5.09 12.36
CA ARG A 13 -10.89 3.83 12.98
C ARG A 13 -9.87 3.06 12.13
N ILE A 14 -9.81 3.34 10.82
CA ILE A 14 -8.92 2.67 9.88
C ILE A 14 -7.61 3.46 9.77
N TRP A 15 -7.66 4.75 9.43
CA TRP A 15 -6.45 5.56 9.18
C TRP A 15 -6.16 6.66 10.20
N GLY A 16 -7.00 6.80 11.22
CA GLY A 16 -6.80 7.77 12.29
C GLY A 16 -6.98 9.23 11.84
N GLU A 17 -6.83 10.15 12.79
CA GLU A 17 -6.92 11.59 12.52
C GLU A 17 -5.79 12.06 11.59
N GLN A 18 -4.60 11.46 11.67
CA GLN A 18 -3.46 11.80 10.82
C GLN A 18 -3.72 11.45 9.35
N GLY A 19 -4.26 10.26 9.08
CA GLY A 19 -4.66 9.87 7.73
C GLY A 19 -5.78 10.76 7.18
N GLN A 20 -6.77 11.10 8.02
CA GLN A 20 -7.84 12.00 7.61
C GLN A 20 -7.32 13.40 7.26
N ALA A 21 -6.43 13.96 8.08
CA ALA A 21 -5.81 15.25 7.81
C ALA A 21 -4.98 15.23 6.51
N ALA A 22 -4.32 14.11 6.19
CA ALA A 22 -3.63 13.97 4.91
C ALA A 22 -4.60 14.02 3.72
N LEU A 23 -5.75 13.33 3.82
CA LEU A 23 -6.81 13.37 2.80
C LEU A 23 -7.40 14.78 2.62
N GLU A 24 -7.74 15.45 3.72
CA GLU A 24 -8.34 16.80 3.70
C GLU A 24 -7.38 17.87 3.14
N ASN A 25 -6.08 17.63 3.16
CA ASN A 25 -5.08 18.54 2.59
C ASN A 25 -4.67 18.18 1.15
N ALA A 26 -5.07 17.02 0.64
CA ALA A 26 -4.68 16.58 -0.69
C ALA A 26 -5.51 17.23 -1.80
N SER A 27 -4.86 17.50 -2.93
CA SER A 27 -5.46 18.04 -4.15
C SER A 27 -5.33 17.01 -5.28
N ILE A 28 -6.47 16.58 -5.83
CA ILE A 28 -6.55 15.51 -6.83
C ILE A 28 -6.96 16.07 -8.18
N CYS A 29 -6.24 15.66 -9.22
CA CYS A 29 -6.62 15.91 -10.61
C CYS A 29 -7.16 14.62 -11.23
N LEU A 30 -8.35 14.65 -11.83
CA LEU A 30 -8.87 13.55 -12.65
C LEU A 30 -8.82 13.93 -14.12
N LEU A 31 -8.22 13.06 -14.95
CA LEU A 31 -8.30 13.12 -16.40
C LEU A 31 -9.33 12.13 -16.91
N ASN A 32 -10.27 12.63 -17.72
CA ASN A 32 -11.48 11.96 -18.20
C ASN A 32 -12.42 11.55 -17.06
N CYS A 33 -13.66 12.04 -17.10
CA CYS A 33 -14.69 11.76 -16.09
C CYS A 33 -15.79 10.82 -16.61
N GLY A 34 -15.38 9.81 -17.37
CA GLY A 34 -16.21 8.64 -17.66
C GLY A 34 -16.57 7.85 -16.40
N PRO A 35 -17.29 6.72 -16.54
CA PRO A 35 -17.68 5.84 -15.44
C PRO A 35 -16.56 5.53 -14.43
N THR A 36 -15.38 5.13 -14.91
CA THR A 36 -14.25 4.71 -14.05
C THR A 36 -13.71 5.88 -13.22
N GLY A 37 -13.52 7.03 -13.87
CA GLY A 37 -13.05 8.25 -13.20
C GLY A 37 -14.06 8.78 -12.19
N SER A 38 -15.35 8.78 -12.57
CA SER A 38 -16.46 9.19 -11.71
C SER A 38 -16.57 8.29 -10.48
N GLU A 39 -16.55 6.96 -10.65
CA GLU A 39 -16.57 6.00 -9.55
C GLU A 39 -15.36 6.15 -8.60
N THR A 40 -14.18 6.42 -9.16
CA THR A 40 -12.96 6.68 -8.37
C THR A 40 -13.13 7.94 -7.53
N LEU A 41 -13.58 9.05 -8.13
CA LEU A 41 -13.77 10.32 -7.41
C LEU A 41 -14.90 10.25 -6.38
N LYS A 42 -16.00 9.54 -6.66
CA LYS A 42 -17.07 9.31 -5.67
C LYS A 42 -16.48 8.81 -4.34
N ASN A 43 -15.64 7.78 -4.41
CA ASN A 43 -15.05 7.16 -3.22
C ASN A 43 -14.12 8.13 -2.47
N LEU A 44 -13.34 8.94 -3.19
CA LEU A 44 -12.44 9.94 -2.60
C LEU A 44 -13.20 11.12 -1.98
N VAL A 45 -14.24 11.59 -2.66
CA VAL A 45 -15.10 12.68 -2.18
C VAL A 45 -15.87 12.26 -0.93
N LEU A 46 -16.44 11.05 -0.91
CA LEU A 46 -17.06 10.48 0.30
C LEU A 46 -16.04 10.31 1.44
N GLY A 47 -14.79 9.98 1.11
CA GLY A 47 -13.67 9.91 2.04
C GLY A 47 -13.18 11.27 2.57
N GLY A 48 -13.69 12.39 2.05
CA GLY A 48 -13.34 13.73 2.53
C GLY A 48 -12.01 14.26 1.99
N ILE A 49 -11.69 13.98 0.72
CA ILE A 49 -10.53 14.56 0.04
C ILE A 49 -10.61 16.10 0.01
N GLY A 50 -9.48 16.80 0.14
CA GLY A 50 -9.46 18.27 0.24
C GLY A 50 -10.03 19.00 -0.99
N SER A 51 -9.54 18.67 -2.18
CA SER A 51 -10.04 19.24 -3.42
C SER A 51 -9.87 18.31 -4.61
N ILE A 52 -10.77 18.47 -5.59
CA ILE A 52 -10.73 17.78 -6.87
C ILE A 52 -10.73 18.80 -8.02
N THR A 53 -10.00 18.49 -9.08
CA THR A 53 -10.07 19.18 -10.37
C THR A 53 -10.31 18.17 -11.48
N VAL A 54 -11.44 18.26 -12.17
CA VAL A 54 -11.83 17.35 -13.24
C VAL A 54 -11.52 17.96 -14.60
N ILE A 55 -10.79 17.23 -15.44
CA ILE A 55 -10.39 17.67 -16.78
C ILE A 55 -11.02 16.74 -17.79
N ASP A 56 -11.99 17.27 -18.53
CA ASP A 56 -12.69 16.56 -19.58
C ASP A 56 -13.26 17.57 -20.59
N GLY A 57 -12.85 17.45 -21.85
CA GLY A 57 -13.33 18.29 -22.94
C GLY A 57 -14.62 17.77 -23.60
N SER A 58 -15.11 16.60 -23.20
CA SER A 58 -16.29 15.98 -23.78
C SER A 58 -17.59 16.54 -23.20
N LYS A 59 -18.66 16.35 -23.97
CA LYS A 59 -20.03 16.63 -23.54
C LYS A 59 -20.72 15.34 -23.12
N VAL A 60 -21.76 15.46 -22.31
CA VAL A 60 -22.61 14.32 -21.96
C VAL A 60 -23.37 13.86 -23.20
N GLU A 61 -23.22 12.58 -23.52
CA GLU A 61 -23.94 11.89 -24.58
C GLU A 61 -25.02 10.97 -24.01
N VAL A 62 -25.93 10.48 -24.87
CA VAL A 62 -27.00 9.56 -24.43
C VAL A 62 -26.43 8.28 -23.83
N ALA A 63 -25.29 7.81 -24.33
CA ALA A 63 -24.62 6.62 -23.80
C ALA A 63 -24.14 6.80 -22.35
N ASP A 64 -23.76 8.01 -21.96
CA ASP A 64 -23.29 8.31 -20.60
C ASP A 64 -24.40 8.10 -19.56
N LEU A 65 -25.68 8.28 -19.93
CA LEU A 65 -26.81 8.07 -19.02
C LEU A 65 -26.95 6.61 -18.58
N GLY A 66 -26.45 5.68 -19.39
CA GLY A 66 -26.52 4.25 -19.12
C GLY A 66 -25.39 3.72 -18.25
N ASN A 67 -24.27 4.44 -18.13
CA ASN A 67 -23.08 3.94 -17.44
C ASN A 67 -22.42 4.93 -16.46
N ASN A 68 -22.87 6.18 -16.39
CA ASN A 68 -22.41 7.17 -15.42
C ASN A 68 -23.57 7.69 -14.56
N PHE A 69 -23.61 7.30 -13.29
CA PHE A 69 -24.70 7.66 -12.37
C PHE A 69 -24.70 9.14 -11.94
N MET A 70 -23.67 9.92 -12.31
CA MET A 70 -23.54 11.35 -11.97
C MET A 70 -24.13 12.29 -13.00
N VAL A 71 -24.72 11.77 -14.09
CA VAL A 71 -25.36 12.55 -15.15
C VAL A 71 -26.77 12.03 -15.41
N ASP A 72 -27.65 12.92 -15.88
CA ASP A 72 -29.05 12.62 -16.19
C ASP A 72 -29.45 13.19 -17.56
N GLU A 73 -30.70 12.97 -17.97
CA GLU A 73 -31.22 13.48 -19.26
C GLU A 73 -31.04 15.00 -19.42
N SER A 74 -31.11 15.76 -18.33
CA SER A 74 -30.94 17.21 -18.36
C SER A 74 -29.48 17.63 -18.65
N SER A 75 -28.54 16.72 -18.40
CA SER A 75 -27.11 16.93 -18.59
C SER A 75 -26.68 16.78 -20.05
N ILE A 76 -27.47 16.14 -20.92
CA ILE A 76 -27.12 15.89 -22.33
C ILE A 76 -26.68 17.19 -23.02
N GLY A 77 -25.53 17.13 -23.69
CA GLY A 77 -24.93 18.25 -24.42
C GLY A 77 -24.23 19.30 -23.55
N GLN A 78 -24.31 19.18 -22.23
CA GLN A 78 -23.51 19.98 -21.29
C GLN A 78 -22.11 19.40 -21.12
N SER A 79 -21.19 20.19 -20.55
CA SER A 79 -19.85 19.75 -20.18
C SER A 79 -19.91 18.63 -19.17
N LYS A 80 -19.27 17.50 -19.48
CA LYS A 80 -19.23 16.32 -18.61
C LYS A 80 -18.51 16.64 -17.30
N ALA A 81 -17.36 17.32 -17.38
CA ALA A 81 -16.59 17.74 -16.21
C ALA A 81 -17.41 18.64 -15.27
N LYS A 82 -18.19 19.56 -15.84
CA LYS A 82 -19.06 20.46 -15.07
C LYS A 82 -20.17 19.70 -14.35
N CYS A 83 -20.89 18.81 -15.04
CA CYS A 83 -21.98 18.03 -14.45
C CYS A 83 -21.46 17.11 -13.33
N VAL A 84 -20.38 16.38 -13.59
CA VAL A 84 -19.74 15.49 -12.61
C VAL A 84 -19.27 16.26 -11.38
N CYS A 85 -18.63 17.42 -11.55
CA CYS A 85 -18.23 18.25 -10.42
C CYS A 85 -19.41 18.76 -9.59
N ALA A 86 -20.51 19.16 -10.23
CA ALA A 86 -21.70 19.59 -9.51
C ALA A 86 -22.26 18.46 -8.65
N PHE A 87 -22.41 17.26 -9.21
CA PHE A 87 -22.88 16.09 -8.48
C PHE A 87 -21.95 15.71 -7.31
N LEU A 88 -20.64 15.68 -7.55
CA LEU A 88 -19.65 15.38 -6.50
C LEU A 88 -19.67 16.40 -5.36
N GLN A 89 -19.92 17.68 -5.67
CA GLN A 89 -20.06 18.74 -4.67
C GLN A 89 -21.29 18.51 -3.76
N GLU A 90 -22.36 17.91 -4.28
CA GLU A 90 -23.55 17.52 -3.50
C GLU A 90 -23.26 16.33 -2.56
N LEU A 91 -22.41 15.38 -2.98
CA LEU A 91 -22.03 14.24 -2.14
C LEU A 91 -21.26 14.68 -0.89
N ASN A 92 -20.42 15.72 -1.00
CA ASN A 92 -19.67 16.26 0.13
C ASN A 92 -19.33 17.74 -0.07
N ASP A 93 -20.08 18.60 0.61
CA ASP A 93 -19.93 20.06 0.60
C ASP A 93 -18.58 20.56 1.14
N ALA A 94 -17.88 19.75 1.94
CA ALA A 94 -16.54 20.06 2.44
C ALA A 94 -15.45 19.97 1.37
N VAL A 95 -15.67 19.21 0.29
CA VAL A 95 -14.69 19.01 -0.78
C VAL A 95 -14.78 20.15 -1.78
N LYS A 96 -13.65 20.74 -2.18
CA LYS A 96 -13.66 21.79 -3.21
C LYS A 96 -13.57 21.18 -4.60
N ALA A 97 -14.65 21.25 -5.38
CA ALA A 97 -14.67 20.79 -6.76
C ALA A 97 -14.41 21.92 -7.78
N LYS A 98 -13.53 21.66 -8.75
CA LYS A 98 -13.27 22.52 -9.92
C LYS A 98 -13.24 21.67 -11.19
N PHE A 99 -13.49 22.29 -12.34
CA PHE A 99 -13.40 21.62 -13.63
C PHE A 99 -12.66 22.46 -14.67
N VAL A 100 -12.13 21.79 -15.69
CA VAL A 100 -11.49 22.36 -16.88
C VAL A 100 -12.08 21.66 -18.11
N GLU A 101 -12.66 22.44 -19.03
CA GLU A 101 -13.29 21.94 -20.26
C GLU A 101 -12.27 21.82 -21.41
N GLU A 102 -11.21 21.06 -21.18
CA GLU A 102 -10.14 20.81 -22.16
C GLU A 102 -9.86 19.31 -22.29
N SER A 103 -9.39 18.87 -23.46
CA SER A 103 -8.92 17.48 -23.65
C SER A 103 -7.68 17.24 -22.79
N PRO A 104 -7.65 16.15 -21.99
CA PRO A 104 -6.45 15.77 -21.26
C PRO A 104 -5.20 15.61 -22.13
N GLU A 105 -5.33 15.02 -23.32
CA GLU A 105 -4.23 14.87 -24.28
C GLU A 105 -3.68 16.23 -24.70
N ALA A 106 -4.56 17.17 -25.06
CA ALA A 106 -4.15 18.53 -25.43
C ALA A 106 -3.43 19.23 -24.27
N LEU A 107 -3.92 19.08 -23.03
CA LEU A 107 -3.32 19.69 -21.85
C LEU A 107 -1.94 19.09 -21.52
N ILE A 108 -1.79 17.77 -21.67
CA ILE A 108 -0.51 17.06 -21.52
C ILE A 108 0.54 17.60 -22.49
N GLU A 109 0.17 17.90 -23.74
CA GLU A 109 1.09 18.47 -24.74
C GLU A 109 1.40 19.94 -24.49
N THR A 110 0.38 20.75 -24.19
CA THR A 110 0.48 22.21 -24.27
C THR A 110 0.85 22.87 -22.94
N ASN A 111 0.50 22.27 -21.80
CA ASN A 111 0.76 22.84 -20.48
C ASN A 111 1.14 21.79 -19.43
N PRO A 112 2.32 21.14 -19.57
CA PRO A 112 2.77 20.12 -18.61
C PRO A 112 2.95 20.67 -17.18
N SER A 113 3.25 21.96 -17.04
CA SER A 113 3.43 22.60 -15.73
C SER A 113 2.15 22.64 -14.90
N PHE A 114 0.98 22.54 -15.54
CA PHE A 114 -0.32 22.51 -14.88
C PHE A 114 -0.41 21.40 -13.82
N PHE A 115 0.20 20.24 -14.07
CA PHE A 115 0.09 19.07 -13.19
C PHE A 115 0.85 19.23 -11.87
N SER A 116 1.86 20.11 -11.82
CA SER A 116 2.73 20.30 -10.64
C SER A 116 2.02 20.81 -9.38
N GLN A 117 0.79 21.33 -9.53
CA GLN A 117 0.00 21.86 -8.42
C GLN A 117 -0.76 20.78 -7.62
N PHE A 118 -0.83 19.55 -8.12
CA PHE A 118 -1.64 18.48 -7.51
C PHE A 118 -0.78 17.58 -6.62
N THR A 119 -1.41 17.03 -5.58
CA THR A 119 -0.83 15.95 -4.79
C THR A 119 -0.76 14.66 -5.61
N LEU A 120 -1.81 14.38 -6.36
CA LEU A 120 -1.94 13.17 -7.17
C LEU A 120 -2.82 13.41 -8.40
N VAL A 121 -2.42 12.81 -9.53
CA VAL A 121 -3.19 12.75 -10.77
C VAL A 121 -3.75 11.35 -10.96
N ILE A 122 -5.03 11.26 -11.30
CA ILE A 122 -5.73 10.04 -11.69
C ILE A 122 -6.05 10.18 -13.17
N ALA A 123 -5.50 9.30 -14.00
CA ALA A 123 -5.72 9.32 -15.44
C ALA A 123 -6.56 8.12 -15.86
N THR A 124 -7.75 8.38 -16.40
CA THR A 124 -8.65 7.31 -16.85
C THR A 124 -8.81 7.27 -18.35
N GLN A 125 -8.98 6.06 -18.91
CA GLN A 125 -9.17 5.83 -20.35
C GLN A 125 -8.11 6.51 -21.25
N LEU A 126 -6.90 6.75 -20.73
CA LEU A 126 -5.84 7.44 -21.46
C LEU A 126 -5.10 6.46 -22.37
N VAL A 127 -4.77 6.91 -23.58
CA VAL A 127 -4.01 6.11 -24.56
C VAL A 127 -2.51 6.05 -24.22
N GLU A 128 -1.82 4.98 -24.67
CA GLU A 128 -0.40 4.74 -24.40
C GLU A 128 0.51 5.96 -24.58
N THR A 129 0.39 6.69 -25.69
CA THR A 129 1.27 7.84 -26.00
C THR A 129 1.17 8.95 -24.96
N SER A 130 -0.05 9.24 -24.51
CA SER A 130 -0.32 10.22 -23.45
C SER A 130 0.07 9.69 -22.08
N MET A 131 -0.08 8.39 -21.80
CA MET A 131 0.41 7.77 -20.57
C MET A 131 1.92 7.96 -20.40
N LEU A 132 2.70 7.70 -21.45
CA LEU A 132 4.17 7.85 -21.43
C LEU A 132 4.58 9.30 -21.15
N LYS A 133 3.91 10.28 -21.75
CA LYS A 133 4.19 11.70 -21.53
C LYS A 133 3.81 12.14 -20.13
N LEU A 134 2.62 11.78 -19.66
CA LEU A 134 2.13 12.13 -18.33
C LEU A 134 2.99 11.51 -17.22
N ASP A 135 3.45 10.27 -17.39
CA ASP A 135 4.37 9.62 -16.45
C ASP A 135 5.64 10.43 -16.25
N ARG A 136 6.27 10.90 -17.34
CA ARG A 136 7.47 11.73 -17.28
C ARG A 136 7.19 13.09 -16.61
N ILE A 137 6.08 13.75 -16.97
CA ILE A 137 5.69 15.06 -16.40
C ILE A 137 5.49 14.95 -14.88
N CYS A 138 4.71 13.97 -14.43
CA CYS A 138 4.40 13.77 -13.02
C CYS A 138 5.66 13.43 -12.22
N ARG A 139 6.54 12.55 -12.74
CA ARG A 139 7.81 12.21 -12.07
C ARG A 139 8.77 13.40 -11.95
N GLN A 140 8.87 14.23 -12.98
CA GLN A 140 9.70 15.45 -12.93
C GLN A 140 9.18 16.46 -11.90
N SER A 141 7.88 16.47 -11.66
CA SER A 141 7.22 17.38 -10.72
C SER A 141 6.99 16.77 -9.32
N ASN A 142 7.44 15.53 -9.07
CA ASN A 142 7.15 14.75 -7.87
C ASN A 142 5.65 14.64 -7.54
N VAL A 143 4.81 14.55 -8.57
CA VAL A 143 3.37 14.34 -8.48
C VAL A 143 3.09 12.84 -8.58
N MET A 144 2.26 12.33 -7.69
CA MET A 144 1.87 10.92 -7.72
C MET A 144 0.90 10.68 -8.89
N LEU A 145 0.97 9.53 -9.56
CA LEU A 145 0.12 9.24 -10.71
C LEU A 145 -0.49 7.84 -10.60
N ILE A 146 -1.78 7.73 -10.90
CA ILE A 146 -2.47 6.45 -11.07
C ILE A 146 -3.15 6.45 -12.43
N PHE A 147 -2.91 5.40 -13.21
CA PHE A 147 -3.68 5.09 -14.40
C PHE A 147 -4.76 4.08 -14.04
N ALA A 148 -5.98 4.29 -14.52
CA ALA A 148 -7.06 3.33 -14.41
C ALA A 148 -7.81 3.21 -15.73
N ARG A 149 -8.19 2.00 -16.13
CA ARG A 149 -8.94 1.78 -17.37
C ARG A 149 -9.93 0.64 -17.21
N SER A 150 -11.11 0.79 -17.78
CA SER A 150 -12.08 -0.29 -17.98
C SER A 150 -12.33 -0.48 -19.46
N TYR A 151 -12.35 -1.74 -19.90
CA TYR A 151 -12.60 -2.12 -21.28
C TYR A 151 -13.38 -3.43 -21.31
N GLY A 152 -14.67 -3.36 -21.64
CA GLY A 152 -15.62 -4.45 -21.51
C GLY A 152 -15.63 -5.04 -20.10
N LEU A 153 -15.29 -6.32 -19.99
CA LEU A 153 -15.20 -7.03 -18.71
C LEU A 153 -13.79 -7.05 -18.10
N THR A 154 -12.82 -6.29 -18.61
CA THR A 154 -11.49 -6.16 -17.99
C THR A 154 -11.25 -4.78 -17.37
N GLY A 155 -10.54 -4.76 -16.24
CA GLY A 155 -10.11 -3.55 -15.54
C GLY A 155 -8.59 -3.52 -15.40
N PHE A 156 -8.02 -2.33 -15.42
CA PHE A 156 -6.58 -2.07 -15.33
C PHE A 156 -6.33 -0.95 -14.33
N VAL A 157 -5.39 -1.13 -13.40
CA VAL A 157 -4.90 -0.06 -12.53
C VAL A 157 -3.38 -0.13 -12.40
N ARG A 158 -2.69 0.99 -12.62
CA ARG A 158 -1.23 1.09 -12.52
C ARG A 158 -0.81 2.37 -11.81
N ILE A 159 -0.15 2.22 -10.66
CA ILE A 159 0.44 3.32 -9.90
C ILE A 159 1.80 3.68 -10.50
N SER A 160 2.08 4.94 -10.82
CA SER A 160 3.38 5.38 -11.35
C SER A 160 3.98 6.54 -10.55
N LEU A 161 5.11 6.28 -9.91
CA LEU A 161 5.97 7.27 -9.23
C LEU A 161 7.37 6.69 -9.00
N LYS A 162 8.34 7.53 -8.66
CA LYS A 162 9.72 7.07 -8.46
C LYS A 162 9.83 6.16 -7.22
N GLU A 163 9.39 6.67 -6.09
CA GLU A 163 9.53 6.03 -4.78
C GLU A 163 8.38 6.48 -3.87
N HIS A 164 7.88 5.56 -3.06
CA HIS A 164 6.86 5.80 -2.05
C HIS A 164 7.27 5.19 -0.72
N ASP A 165 7.33 6.03 0.31
CA ASP A 165 7.77 5.64 1.63
C ASP A 165 6.55 5.44 2.55
N VAL A 166 6.44 4.25 3.14
CA VAL A 166 5.33 3.87 4.04
C VAL A 166 5.86 3.65 5.45
N ILE A 167 5.38 4.48 6.38
CA ILE A 167 5.71 4.35 7.81
C ILE A 167 4.73 3.39 8.48
N GLU A 168 3.42 3.61 8.32
CA GLU A 168 2.39 2.78 8.95
C GLU A 168 1.84 1.73 7.96
N SER A 169 2.65 0.71 7.67
CA SER A 169 2.28 -0.32 6.67
C SER A 169 1.13 -1.23 7.07
N LYS A 170 0.74 -1.24 8.36
CA LYS A 170 -0.41 -1.97 8.93
C LYS A 170 -0.52 -3.42 8.43
N PRO A 171 0.52 -4.25 8.66
CA PRO A 171 0.49 -5.66 8.30
C PRO A 171 -0.61 -6.41 9.07
N ASP A 172 -1.37 -7.27 8.37
CA ASP A 172 -2.43 -8.11 8.99
C ASP A 172 -1.88 -9.07 10.04
N HIS A 173 -0.68 -9.59 9.79
CA HIS A 173 0.02 -10.51 10.68
C HIS A 173 1.41 -9.96 10.99
N PHE A 174 1.61 -9.54 12.23
CA PHE A 174 2.90 -9.08 12.72
C PHE A 174 3.13 -9.58 14.13
N LEU A 175 4.37 -9.99 14.41
CA LEU A 175 4.73 -10.45 15.74
C LEU A 175 4.90 -9.25 16.66
N ASP A 176 4.23 -9.29 17.81
CA ASP A 176 4.43 -8.30 18.86
C ASP A 176 5.92 -8.20 19.22
N ASP A 177 6.44 -6.98 19.38
CA ASP A 177 7.83 -6.73 19.73
C ASP A 177 8.06 -6.95 21.24
N LEU A 178 7.93 -8.20 21.69
CA LEU A 178 8.01 -8.57 23.10
C LEU A 178 9.45 -8.73 23.62
N ARG A 179 10.45 -8.81 22.75
CA ARG A 179 11.87 -9.01 23.12
C ARG A 179 12.13 -10.20 24.06
N LEU A 180 11.37 -11.28 23.92
CA LEU A 180 11.52 -12.48 24.77
C LEU A 180 12.86 -13.18 24.57
N ASN A 181 13.45 -13.03 23.38
CA ASN A 181 14.73 -13.60 22.99
C ASN A 181 15.93 -12.76 23.45
N ASP A 182 15.71 -11.50 23.84
CA ASP A 182 16.71 -10.57 24.35
C ASP A 182 16.07 -9.51 25.28
N PRO A 183 15.55 -9.92 26.46
CA PRO A 183 14.88 -9.01 27.36
C PRO A 183 15.89 -8.03 27.94
N TRP A 184 15.54 -6.73 27.97
CA TRP A 184 16.40 -5.69 28.53
C TRP A 184 16.33 -5.67 30.08
N PRO A 185 17.29 -5.02 30.77
CA PRO A 185 17.46 -5.16 32.22
C PRO A 185 16.22 -4.85 33.08
N GLU A 186 15.40 -3.88 32.69
CA GLU A 186 14.15 -3.55 33.40
C GLU A 186 13.11 -4.66 33.27
N LEU A 187 12.97 -5.28 32.09
CA LEU A 187 12.04 -6.39 31.87
C LEU A 187 12.50 -7.63 32.64
N GLN A 188 13.80 -7.93 32.63
CA GLN A 188 14.39 -9.02 33.40
C GLN A 188 14.12 -8.84 34.90
N ARG A 189 14.46 -7.68 35.47
CA ARG A 189 14.21 -7.37 36.89
C ARG A 189 12.74 -7.49 37.29
N PHE A 190 11.82 -7.08 36.41
CA PHE A 190 10.40 -7.24 36.66
C PHE A 190 9.97 -8.71 36.67
N ALA A 191 10.46 -9.51 35.72
CA ALA A 191 10.19 -10.94 35.69
C ALA A 191 10.81 -11.67 36.90
N GLU A 192 12.01 -11.28 37.34
CA GLU A 192 12.65 -11.79 38.56
C GLU A 192 11.81 -11.51 39.82
N SER A 193 11.15 -10.35 39.88
CA SER A 193 10.35 -9.93 41.03
C SER A 193 9.09 -10.77 41.28
N ILE A 194 8.63 -11.56 40.29
CA ILE A 194 7.43 -12.39 40.37
C ILE A 194 7.84 -13.85 40.55
N ASP A 195 7.51 -14.47 41.67
CA ASP A 195 7.78 -15.90 41.90
C ASP A 195 6.75 -16.78 41.18
N LEU A 196 7.21 -17.62 40.23
CA LEU A 196 6.35 -18.58 39.54
C LEU A 196 6.00 -19.80 40.40
N ASN A 197 6.67 -19.99 41.54
CA ASN A 197 6.32 -21.05 42.49
C ASN A 197 5.47 -20.51 43.66
N ALA A 198 4.90 -19.31 43.50
CA ALA A 198 4.04 -18.71 44.50
C ALA A 198 2.94 -19.70 44.90
N THR A 199 2.76 -19.89 46.22
CA THR A 199 1.74 -20.78 46.76
C THR A 199 0.32 -20.21 46.63
N ASP A 200 0.19 -18.93 46.30
CA ASP A 200 -1.09 -18.27 46.04
C ASP A 200 -1.60 -18.63 44.63
N PRO A 201 -2.69 -19.40 44.51
CA PRO A 201 -3.24 -19.81 43.22
C PRO A 201 -3.70 -18.63 42.36
N VAL A 202 -4.09 -17.50 42.98
CA VAL A 202 -4.52 -16.31 42.25
C VAL A 202 -3.33 -15.67 41.52
N ILE A 203 -2.19 -15.55 42.20
CA ILE A 203 -0.97 -14.98 41.62
C ILE A 203 -0.46 -15.87 40.48
N HIS A 204 -0.45 -17.18 40.69
CA HIS A 204 0.00 -18.14 39.66
C HIS A 204 -0.86 -18.07 38.39
N LYS A 205 -2.18 -18.07 38.52
CA LYS A 205 -3.14 -18.03 37.38
C LYS A 205 -3.21 -16.69 36.65
N HIS A 206 -2.76 -15.61 37.29
CA HIS A 206 -2.83 -14.26 36.76
C HIS A 206 -1.45 -13.62 36.59
N THR A 207 -0.41 -14.44 36.48
CA THR A 207 0.91 -13.97 36.05
C THR A 207 0.92 -13.81 34.52
N PRO A 208 1.31 -12.63 33.98
CA PRO A 208 1.36 -12.40 32.53
C PRO A 208 2.20 -13.45 31.79
N TYR A 209 1.72 -13.96 30.65
CA TYR A 209 2.45 -14.97 29.88
C TYR A 209 3.85 -14.50 29.46
N VAL A 210 4.04 -13.20 29.25
CA VAL A 210 5.35 -12.59 28.94
C VAL A 210 6.35 -12.87 30.07
N VAL A 211 5.94 -12.73 31.33
CA VAL A 211 6.78 -13.00 32.50
C VAL A 211 7.11 -14.48 32.59
N ILE A 212 6.11 -15.35 32.36
CA ILE A 212 6.30 -16.80 32.31
C ILE A 212 7.37 -17.14 31.26
N LEU A 213 7.23 -16.63 30.04
CA LEU A 213 8.14 -16.92 28.95
C LEU A 213 9.55 -16.39 29.18
N VAL A 214 9.74 -15.20 29.75
CA VAL A 214 11.06 -14.67 30.10
C VAL A 214 11.78 -15.60 31.09
N LYS A 215 11.10 -15.99 32.17
CA LYS A 215 11.70 -16.85 33.21
C LYS A 215 11.96 -18.28 32.70
N MET A 216 11.03 -18.82 31.91
CA MET A 216 11.19 -20.16 31.33
C MET A 216 12.29 -20.19 30.28
N ALA A 217 12.42 -19.13 29.47
CA ALA A 217 13.52 -18.99 28.52
C ALA A 217 14.88 -18.92 29.23
N GLU A 218 14.96 -18.20 30.35
CA GLU A 218 16.16 -18.14 31.18
C GLU A 218 16.50 -19.51 31.81
N GLU A 219 15.52 -20.21 32.38
CA GLU A 219 15.71 -21.56 32.90
C GLU A 219 16.20 -22.52 31.81
N TRP A 220 15.59 -22.44 30.63
CA TRP A 220 16.01 -23.21 29.47
C TRP A 220 17.46 -22.90 29.09
N ALA A 221 17.80 -21.62 28.95
CA ALA A 221 19.15 -21.18 28.59
C ALA A 221 20.20 -21.67 29.60
N ASN A 222 19.90 -21.59 30.91
CA ASN A 222 20.78 -22.09 31.97
C ASN A 222 21.08 -23.60 31.85
N LYS A 223 20.12 -24.39 31.37
CA LYS A 223 20.28 -25.84 31.12
C LYS A 223 20.94 -26.16 29.78
N HIS A 224 20.93 -25.23 28.82
CA HIS A 224 21.39 -25.43 27.44
C HIS A 224 22.55 -24.50 27.06
N GLY A 225 23.42 -24.17 28.01
CA GLY A 225 24.65 -23.41 27.73
C GLY A 225 24.43 -21.98 27.23
N GLY A 226 23.33 -21.34 27.64
CA GLY A 226 22.93 -20.00 27.23
C GLY A 226 22.07 -19.95 25.95
N CYS A 227 21.82 -21.09 25.31
CA CYS A 227 21.07 -21.14 24.05
C CYS A 227 19.55 -21.19 24.29
N LEU A 228 18.81 -20.44 23.47
CA LEU A 228 17.34 -20.51 23.40
C LEU A 228 16.89 -21.67 22.50
N PRO A 229 15.66 -22.20 22.68
CA PRO A 229 15.16 -23.30 21.86
C PRO A 229 15.07 -22.88 20.40
N SER A 230 15.69 -23.64 19.51
CA SER A 230 15.90 -23.29 18.10
C SER A 230 15.37 -24.36 17.15
N THR A 231 15.62 -25.63 17.44
CA THR A 231 15.18 -26.78 16.64
C THR A 231 13.72 -27.12 16.90
N ARG A 232 13.11 -27.95 16.03
CA ARG A 232 11.71 -28.38 16.20
C ARG A 232 11.55 -29.19 17.47
N GLU A 233 12.55 -30.00 17.79
CA GLU A 233 12.65 -30.86 18.96
C GLU A 233 12.77 -30.01 20.23
N GLU A 234 13.72 -29.06 20.26
CA GLU A 234 13.90 -28.13 21.39
C GLU A 234 12.64 -27.27 21.63
N LYS A 235 11.98 -26.79 20.56
CA LYS A 235 10.72 -26.05 20.68
C LYS A 235 9.60 -26.89 21.27
N LYS A 236 9.56 -28.18 20.94
CA LYS A 236 8.59 -29.11 21.52
C LYS A 236 8.90 -29.35 22.99
N GLU A 237 10.16 -29.61 23.33
CA GLU A 237 10.61 -29.79 24.72
C GLU A 237 10.35 -28.56 25.57
N PHE A 238 10.58 -27.35 25.04
CA PHE A 238 10.26 -26.09 25.73
C PHE A 238 8.75 -25.95 25.99
N LYS A 239 7.90 -26.35 25.03
CA LYS A 239 6.44 -26.41 25.24
C LYS A 239 6.06 -27.43 26.31
N ASP A 240 6.72 -28.58 26.36
CA ASP A 240 6.45 -29.60 27.36
C ASP A 240 6.95 -29.17 28.75
N LEU A 241 8.04 -28.40 28.82
CA LEU A 241 8.49 -27.73 30.04
C LEU A 241 7.42 -26.75 30.56
N LEU A 242 6.86 -25.90 29.69
CA LEU A 242 5.77 -24.99 30.07
C LEU A 242 4.55 -25.75 30.61
N LYS A 243 4.13 -26.84 29.96
CA LYS A 243 3.02 -27.68 30.45
C LYS A 243 3.31 -28.31 31.81
N SER A 244 4.56 -28.67 32.07
CA SER A 244 4.95 -29.28 33.36
C SER A 244 4.89 -28.30 34.54
N ARG A 245 4.89 -26.99 34.25
CA ARG A 245 4.76 -25.91 35.23
C ARG A 245 3.32 -25.49 35.50
N MET A 246 2.39 -25.94 34.66
CA MET A 246 0.96 -25.72 34.83
C MET A 246 0.44 -26.60 35.99
N ILE A 247 -0.23 -25.99 36.97
CA ILE A 247 -0.77 -26.68 38.16
C ILE A 247 -2.16 -27.25 37.87
N ASP A 248 -3.01 -26.46 37.20
CA ASP A 248 -4.38 -26.81 36.85
C ASP A 248 -4.57 -26.79 35.32
N ILE A 249 -5.51 -27.59 34.80
CA ILE A 249 -5.79 -27.61 33.34
C ILE A 249 -6.42 -26.30 32.82
N ASP A 250 -6.89 -25.44 33.73
CA ASP A 250 -7.67 -24.23 33.43
C ASP A 250 -6.85 -22.94 33.56
N GLU A 251 -5.52 -23.03 33.48
CA GLU A 251 -4.62 -21.87 33.59
C GLU A 251 -4.45 -21.20 32.23
N GLU A 252 -5.35 -20.27 31.91
CA GLU A 252 -5.36 -19.53 30.64
C GLU A 252 -4.03 -18.81 30.36
N ASN A 253 -3.37 -18.24 31.36
CA ASN A 253 -2.07 -17.59 31.19
C ASN A 253 -0.95 -18.55 30.72
N TYR A 254 -0.97 -19.81 31.16
CA TYR A 254 -0.04 -20.84 30.67
C TYR A 254 -0.44 -21.35 29.28
N LYS A 255 -1.75 -21.43 28.97
CA LYS A 255 -2.21 -21.71 27.60
C LYS A 255 -1.71 -20.63 26.63
N GLU A 256 -1.90 -19.35 26.98
CA GLU A 256 -1.34 -18.21 26.25
C GLU A 256 0.19 -18.31 26.10
N ALA A 257 0.92 -18.67 27.17
CA ALA A 257 2.38 -18.85 27.12
C ALA A 257 2.78 -19.97 26.15
N ILE A 258 2.09 -21.11 26.16
CA ILE A 258 2.36 -22.25 25.27
C ILE A 258 2.09 -21.89 23.81
N GLU A 259 1.01 -21.15 23.54
CA GLU A 259 0.68 -20.65 22.21
C GLU A 259 1.73 -19.65 21.71
N ALA A 260 2.17 -18.73 22.58
CA ALA A 260 3.16 -17.72 22.28
C ALA A 260 4.62 -18.21 22.39
N SER A 261 4.88 -19.46 22.79
CA SER A 261 6.23 -19.93 23.11
C SER A 261 7.21 -19.88 21.94
N PHE A 262 6.71 -19.97 20.69
CA PHE A 262 7.53 -19.83 19.50
C PHE A 262 8.18 -18.44 19.37
N LYS A 263 7.61 -17.41 20.03
CA LYS A 263 8.17 -16.06 20.06
C LYS A 263 9.54 -16.00 20.76
N VAL A 264 9.81 -16.91 21.70
CA VAL A 264 11.12 -17.03 22.38
C VAL A 264 12.22 -17.43 21.40
N SER A 265 11.87 -18.25 20.39
CA SER A 265 12.80 -18.74 19.38
C SER A 265 13.01 -17.77 18.21
N THR A 266 12.48 -16.55 18.29
CA THR A 266 12.65 -15.58 17.20
C THR A 266 14.10 -15.14 17.09
N PRO A 267 14.66 -15.02 15.86
CA PRO A 267 16.02 -14.52 15.70
C PRO A 267 16.16 -13.11 16.27
N ARG A 268 17.33 -12.84 16.88
CA ARG A 268 17.69 -11.48 17.31
C ARG A 268 17.95 -10.57 16.11
N GLY A 269 17.72 -9.29 16.32
CA GLY A 269 18.01 -8.21 15.40
C GLY A 269 16.84 -7.81 14.49
N ILE A 270 17.21 -7.20 13.37
CA ILE A 270 16.27 -6.64 12.40
C ILE A 270 15.91 -7.63 11.29
N SER A 271 14.71 -7.45 10.73
CA SER A 271 14.24 -8.22 9.57
C SER A 271 15.08 -7.93 8.32
N SER A 272 15.05 -8.85 7.35
CA SER A 272 15.72 -8.64 6.05
C SER A 272 15.22 -7.37 5.35
N ARG A 273 13.92 -7.07 5.45
CA ARG A 273 13.31 -5.85 4.90
C ARG A 273 13.90 -4.59 5.52
N LEU A 274 13.92 -4.49 6.86
CA LEU A 274 14.48 -3.31 7.52
C LEU A 274 15.98 -3.18 7.23
N ARG A 275 16.70 -4.30 7.17
CA ARG A 275 18.11 -4.32 6.78
C ARG A 275 18.33 -3.71 5.40
N GLN A 276 17.56 -4.13 4.40
CA GLN A 276 17.61 -3.56 3.04
C GLN A 276 17.36 -2.06 3.04
N ILE A 277 16.44 -1.55 3.87
CA ILE A 277 16.15 -0.12 3.95
C ILE A 277 17.33 0.66 4.56
N ILE A 278 17.90 0.20 5.69
CA ILE A 278 19.00 0.94 6.34
C ILE A 278 20.34 0.85 5.56
N GLU A 279 20.49 -0.17 4.73
CA GLU A 279 21.65 -0.37 3.85
C GLU A 279 21.46 0.27 2.45
N ASP A 280 20.28 0.82 2.15
CA ASP A 280 20.00 1.50 0.89
C ASP A 280 20.88 2.74 0.73
N SER A 281 21.31 3.04 -0.50
CA SER A 281 22.14 4.22 -0.79
C SER A 281 21.43 5.53 -0.43
N SER A 282 20.11 5.55 -0.39
CA SER A 282 19.30 6.71 0.00
C SER A 282 19.41 7.05 1.49
N ALA A 283 19.91 6.12 2.32
CA ALA A 283 20.21 6.38 3.73
C ALA A 283 21.50 7.21 3.93
N GLU A 284 22.31 7.40 2.88
CA GLU A 284 23.44 8.32 2.88
C GLU A 284 22.94 9.74 2.56
N VAL A 285 22.48 10.42 3.62
CA VAL A 285 21.68 11.65 3.49
C VAL A 285 22.48 12.93 3.28
N ASP A 286 21.89 13.84 2.50
CA ASP A 286 22.33 15.21 2.24
C ASP A 286 21.18 16.22 2.42
N SER A 287 21.41 17.49 2.08
CA SER A 287 20.42 18.57 2.24
C SER A 287 19.13 18.38 1.43
N SER A 288 19.14 17.53 0.40
CA SER A 288 18.01 17.25 -0.49
C SER A 288 17.24 15.98 -0.11
N SER A 289 17.76 15.18 0.82
CA SER A 289 17.13 13.93 1.25
C SER A 289 15.77 14.14 1.93
N SER A 290 14.86 13.20 1.71
CA SER A 290 13.54 13.21 2.33
C SER A 290 13.62 12.99 3.84
N ASP A 291 12.59 13.44 4.55
CA ASP A 291 12.48 13.25 6.00
C ASP A 291 12.49 11.77 6.39
N PHE A 292 11.92 10.92 5.54
CA PHE A 292 11.95 9.48 5.72
C PHE A 292 13.38 8.95 5.76
N TRP A 293 14.20 9.29 4.77
CA TRP A 293 15.59 8.83 4.70
C TRP A 293 16.48 9.40 5.80
N VAL A 294 16.21 10.63 6.26
CA VAL A 294 16.86 11.21 7.46
C VAL A 294 16.54 10.38 8.71
N MET A 295 15.27 9.97 8.89
CA MET A 295 14.88 9.11 10.01
C MET A 295 15.43 7.68 9.87
N VAL A 296 15.53 7.13 8.65
CA VAL A 296 16.21 5.85 8.38
C VAL A 296 17.68 5.92 8.78
N ALA A 297 18.40 6.98 8.41
CA ALA A 297 19.79 7.18 8.80
C ALA A 297 19.97 7.27 10.32
N ALA A 298 19.05 7.96 11.02
CA ALA A 298 19.03 8.03 12.47
C ALA A 298 18.78 6.65 13.12
N VAL A 299 17.87 5.85 12.56
CA VAL A 299 17.60 4.49 13.05
C VAL A 299 18.76 3.54 12.75
N LYS A 300 19.41 3.63 11.59
CA LYS A 300 20.64 2.89 11.26
C LYS A 300 21.70 3.11 12.34
N ASP A 301 21.92 4.37 12.70
CA ASP A 301 22.89 4.78 13.71
C ASP A 301 22.47 4.34 15.14
N PHE A 302 21.18 4.45 15.47
CA PHE A 302 20.63 3.92 16.73
C PHE A 302 20.85 2.40 16.87
N ILE A 303 20.56 1.63 15.82
CA ILE A 303 20.67 0.16 15.83
C ILE A 303 22.11 -0.27 16.19
N VAL A 304 23.12 0.41 15.66
CA VAL A 304 24.54 0.08 15.91
C VAL A 304 24.98 0.48 17.33
N ASN A 305 24.39 1.53 17.89
CA ASN A 305 24.79 2.09 19.19
C ASN A 305 23.82 1.64 20.31
N GLU A 306 22.82 2.46 20.64
CA GLU A 306 21.92 2.19 21.78
C GLU A 306 21.01 0.98 21.58
N GLY A 307 20.72 0.63 20.32
CA GLY A 307 19.83 -0.45 19.95
C GLY A 307 20.44 -1.84 20.10
N GLY A 308 21.77 -1.98 20.19
CA GLY A 308 22.43 -3.28 20.35
C GLY A 308 22.14 -4.27 19.21
N GLY A 309 21.95 -3.78 17.98
CA GLY A 309 21.55 -4.57 16.82
C GLY A 309 20.04 -4.63 16.57
N GLU A 310 19.24 -4.01 17.43
CA GLU A 310 17.78 -4.00 17.34
C GLU A 310 17.21 -2.63 16.95
N ALA A 311 16.05 -2.65 16.31
CA ALA A 311 15.27 -1.44 16.04
C ALA A 311 14.72 -0.83 17.35
N PRO A 312 14.35 0.47 17.35
CA PRO A 312 13.61 1.08 18.47
C PRO A 312 12.39 0.25 18.85
N LEU A 313 12.13 0.12 20.15
CA LEU A 313 11.00 -0.67 20.65
C LEU A 313 9.66 -0.01 20.30
N GLU A 314 8.69 -0.83 19.84
CA GLU A 314 7.32 -0.35 19.52
C GLU A 314 6.57 0.17 20.76
N GLY A 315 6.79 -0.47 21.92
CA GLY A 315 6.25 -0.05 23.21
C GLY A 315 4.81 -0.50 23.52
N SER A 316 4.10 -1.09 22.56
CA SER A 316 2.80 -1.74 22.81
C SER A 316 2.96 -3.23 23.09
N ILE A 317 2.10 -3.75 23.97
CA ILE A 317 1.96 -5.17 24.26
C ILE A 317 0.50 -5.59 24.04
N PRO A 318 0.24 -6.85 23.65
CA PRO A 318 -1.12 -7.36 23.47
C PRO A 318 -1.87 -7.45 24.81
N ASP A 319 -3.18 -7.67 24.74
CA ASP A 319 -3.94 -8.07 25.91
C ASP A 319 -3.54 -9.49 26.36
N MET A 320 -3.70 -9.78 27.65
CA MET A 320 -3.34 -11.09 28.21
C MET A 320 -3.96 -11.32 29.58
N THR A 321 -4.19 -12.60 29.90
CA THR A 321 -4.68 -13.03 31.20
C THR A 321 -3.68 -12.68 32.30
N SER A 322 -4.01 -11.69 33.13
CA SER A 322 -3.13 -11.24 34.20
C SER A 322 -3.83 -10.39 35.27
N LEU A 323 -3.15 -10.17 36.41
CA LEU A 323 -3.57 -9.17 37.39
C LEU A 323 -3.43 -7.79 36.76
N THR A 324 -4.41 -6.91 37.00
CA THR A 324 -4.39 -5.53 36.50
C THR A 324 -3.10 -4.80 36.87
N GLU A 325 -2.59 -4.99 38.09
CA GLU A 325 -1.33 -4.38 38.53
C GLU A 325 -0.12 -4.89 37.72
N TYR A 326 -0.02 -6.20 37.52
CA TYR A 326 1.08 -6.80 36.74
C TYR A 326 1.03 -6.36 35.28
N TYR A 327 -0.15 -6.34 34.67
CA TYR A 327 -0.33 -5.85 33.31
C TYR A 327 0.09 -4.39 33.16
N VAL A 328 -0.40 -3.51 34.04
CA VAL A 328 -0.10 -2.07 34.00
C VAL A 328 1.39 -1.80 34.23
N ASN A 329 2.03 -2.54 35.15
CA ASN A 329 3.46 -2.40 35.39
C ASN A 329 4.29 -2.89 34.20
N LEU A 330 3.94 -4.04 33.62
CA LEU A 330 4.56 -4.55 32.40
C LEU A 330 4.41 -3.54 31.25
N GLN A 331 3.21 -3.02 31.03
CA GLN A 331 2.94 -2.02 30.00
C GLN A 331 3.81 -0.77 30.19
N LYS A 332 3.95 -0.25 31.42
CA LYS A 332 4.82 0.90 31.73
C LYS A 332 6.29 0.61 31.42
N ILE A 333 6.77 -0.61 31.64
CA ILE A 333 8.15 -1.01 31.33
C ILE A 333 8.41 -0.93 29.82
N TYR A 334 7.51 -1.47 28.99
CA TYR A 334 7.62 -1.36 27.53
C TYR A 334 7.51 0.10 27.04
N GLN A 335 6.57 0.87 27.59
CA GLN A 335 6.40 2.29 27.24
C GLN A 335 7.63 3.13 27.60
N ALA A 336 8.24 2.89 28.77
CA ALA A 336 9.44 3.60 29.21
C ALA A 336 10.64 3.28 28.31
N LYS A 337 10.84 2.02 27.93
CA LYS A 337 11.90 1.63 26.99
C LYS A 337 11.68 2.23 25.60
N ALA A 338 10.45 2.19 25.09
CA ALA A 338 10.11 2.81 23.81
C ALA A 338 10.31 4.34 23.81
N GLU A 339 9.97 5.04 24.90
CA GLU A 339 10.25 6.47 25.03
C GLU A 339 11.76 6.75 25.09
N ALA A 340 12.55 5.94 25.79
CA ALA A 340 14.00 6.07 25.82
C ALA A 340 14.63 5.88 24.43
N ASP A 341 14.20 4.84 23.68
CA ASP A 341 14.65 4.59 22.32
C ASP A 341 14.27 5.73 21.38
N PHE A 342 13.03 6.21 21.48
CA PHE A 342 12.55 7.35 20.72
C PHE A 342 13.38 8.62 20.98
N LEU A 343 13.71 8.94 22.24
CA LEU A 343 14.53 10.11 22.57
C LEU A 343 15.96 10.00 21.99
N ALA A 344 16.53 8.80 21.98
CA ALA A 344 17.83 8.54 21.35
C ALA A 344 17.76 8.79 19.83
N VAL A 345 16.73 8.26 19.16
CA VAL A 345 16.51 8.50 17.72
C VAL A 345 16.22 9.96 17.43
N GLU A 346 15.40 10.65 18.24
CA GLU A 346 15.11 12.08 18.10
C GLU A 346 16.39 12.92 18.13
N SER A 347 17.28 12.66 19.09
CA SER A 347 18.58 13.32 19.17
C SER A 347 19.41 13.11 17.89
N ARG A 348 19.44 11.88 17.37
CA ARG A 348 20.16 11.54 16.13
C ARG A 348 19.57 12.23 14.90
N VAL A 349 18.25 12.25 14.76
CA VAL A 349 17.55 12.98 13.68
C VAL A 349 17.96 14.45 13.70
N ARG A 350 17.91 15.11 14.87
CA ARG A 350 18.27 16.52 15.03
C ARG A 350 19.73 16.78 14.67
N ASN A 351 20.63 15.92 15.13
CA ASN A 351 22.06 16.02 14.80
C ASN A 351 22.33 15.84 13.30
N ILE A 352 21.63 14.91 12.65
CA ILE A 352 21.74 14.69 11.21
C ILE A 352 21.22 15.90 10.44
N LEU A 353 20.03 16.42 10.79
CA LEU A 353 19.46 17.63 10.18
C LEU A 353 20.44 18.81 10.25
N LYS A 354 21.02 19.04 11.43
CA LYS A 354 22.07 20.06 11.62
C LYS A 354 23.28 19.83 10.71
N ARG A 355 23.76 18.58 10.61
CA ARG A 355 24.93 18.21 9.78
C ARG A 355 24.68 18.45 8.30
N ILE A 356 23.48 18.17 7.81
CA ILE A 356 23.09 18.37 6.39
C ILE A 356 22.57 19.79 6.11
N GLY A 357 22.67 20.71 7.07
CA GLY A 357 22.30 22.12 6.89
C GLY A 357 20.80 22.40 6.87
N ARG A 358 19.97 21.48 7.40
CA ARG A 358 18.53 21.66 7.59
C ARG A 358 18.22 22.11 9.02
N ASP A 359 17.05 22.72 9.23
CA ASP A 359 16.57 23.05 10.56
C ASP A 359 16.43 21.78 11.42
N GLN A 360 16.90 21.83 12.67
CA GLN A 360 16.84 20.71 13.61
C GLN A 360 15.41 20.35 14.02
N ASP A 361 14.48 21.29 13.90
CA ASP A 361 13.06 21.10 14.17
C ASP A 361 12.23 20.86 12.90
N ALA A 362 12.88 20.67 11.73
CA ALA A 362 12.19 20.47 10.46
C ALA A 362 11.26 19.24 10.45
N ILE A 363 11.63 18.19 11.21
CA ILE A 363 10.82 16.97 11.33
C ILE A 363 10.10 16.99 12.68
N PRO A 364 8.76 17.01 12.71
CA PRO A 364 8.00 17.07 13.96
C PRO A 364 8.29 15.88 14.88
N ARG A 365 8.34 16.15 16.19
CA ARG A 365 8.54 15.13 17.24
C ARG A 365 7.54 13.98 17.14
N THR A 366 6.28 14.29 16.83
CA THR A 366 5.21 13.31 16.62
C THR A 366 5.50 12.37 15.46
N THR A 367 6.04 12.88 14.35
CA THR A 367 6.44 12.08 13.19
C THR A 367 7.57 11.10 13.54
N ILE A 368 8.60 11.58 14.24
CA ILE A 368 9.73 10.74 14.70
C ILE A 368 9.22 9.63 15.64
N LYS A 369 8.29 9.96 16.55
CA LYS A 369 7.69 8.99 17.46
C LYS A 369 6.88 7.92 16.73
N THR A 370 6.04 8.30 15.77
CA THR A 370 5.32 7.36 14.89
C THR A 370 6.30 6.50 14.09
N PHE A 371 7.40 7.08 13.60
CA PHE A 371 8.45 6.35 12.88
C PHE A 371 9.11 5.28 13.74
N CYS A 372 9.50 5.62 14.98
CA CYS A 372 10.09 4.67 15.94
C CYS A 372 9.14 3.51 16.23
N LYS A 373 7.86 3.82 16.48
CA LYS A 373 6.82 2.81 16.73
C LYS A 373 6.68 1.81 15.57
N ASN A 374 6.91 2.26 14.34
CA ASN A 374 6.77 1.44 13.14
C ASN A 374 8.11 1.04 12.51
N ALA A 375 9.23 1.19 13.21
CA ALA A 375 10.57 0.99 12.62
C ALA A 375 10.74 -0.42 12.01
N ARG A 376 10.15 -1.46 12.62
CA ARG A 376 10.17 -2.83 12.08
C ARG A 376 9.21 -3.09 10.91
N LYS A 377 8.29 -2.14 10.66
CA LYS A 377 7.18 -2.24 9.70
C LYS A 377 7.39 -1.35 8.47
N LEU A 378 8.47 -0.57 8.43
CA LEU A 378 8.79 0.34 7.32
C LEU A 378 8.80 -0.41 5.98
N THR A 379 8.27 0.25 4.95
CA THR A 379 8.24 -0.28 3.59
C THR A 379 8.56 0.84 2.61
N VAL A 380 9.39 0.54 1.61
CA VAL A 380 9.72 1.45 0.50
C VAL A 380 9.27 0.78 -0.79
N CYS A 381 8.43 1.45 -1.56
CA CYS A 381 7.93 0.99 -2.85
C CYS A 381 8.57 1.79 -3.97
N ARG A 382 9.15 1.14 -4.98
CA ARG A 382 9.76 1.79 -6.15
C ARG A 382 9.08 1.31 -7.41
N TYR A 383 8.68 2.24 -8.28
CA TYR A 383 7.92 1.90 -9.49
C TYR A 383 8.70 2.23 -10.75
N ARG A 384 8.73 1.25 -11.66
CA ARG A 384 9.31 1.40 -12.99
C ARG A 384 8.55 2.42 -13.81
N LEU A 385 9.27 3.10 -14.71
CA LEU A 385 8.67 3.96 -15.73
C LEU A 385 7.71 3.14 -16.60
N ILE A 386 6.64 3.77 -17.07
CA ILE A 386 5.71 3.12 -18.01
C ILE A 386 6.45 2.78 -19.31
N GLU A 387 7.39 3.62 -19.73
CA GLU A 387 8.23 3.37 -20.90
C GLU A 387 9.07 2.10 -20.77
N ASP A 388 9.68 1.89 -19.60
CA ASP A 388 10.49 0.70 -19.34
C ASP A 388 9.61 -0.56 -19.30
N GLU A 389 8.42 -0.46 -18.69
CA GLU A 389 7.43 -1.56 -18.70
C GLU A 389 6.98 -1.91 -20.12
N PHE A 390 6.84 -0.91 -20.99
CA PHE A 390 6.33 -1.07 -22.34
C PHE A 390 7.37 -1.58 -23.34
N ASN A 391 8.63 -1.17 -23.17
CA ASN A 391 9.70 -1.42 -24.14
C ASN A 391 10.77 -2.39 -23.64
N SER A 392 10.88 -2.59 -22.32
CA SER A 392 11.92 -3.43 -21.70
C SER A 392 11.40 -4.06 -20.41
N PRO A 393 10.31 -4.86 -20.46
CA PRO A 393 9.73 -5.47 -19.27
C PRO A 393 10.70 -6.46 -18.60
N VAL A 394 10.39 -6.89 -17.38
CA VAL A 394 11.11 -7.95 -16.66
C VAL A 394 10.87 -9.28 -17.41
N LEU A 395 11.72 -9.56 -18.39
CA LEU A 395 11.54 -10.70 -19.30
C LEU A 395 11.29 -12.04 -18.60
N PRO A 396 11.97 -12.39 -17.47
CA PRO A 396 11.66 -13.62 -16.75
C PRO A 396 10.23 -13.67 -16.18
N GLU A 397 9.72 -12.55 -15.66
CA GLU A 397 8.34 -12.48 -15.16
C GLU A 397 7.34 -12.52 -16.30
N LEU A 398 7.59 -11.78 -17.39
CA LEU A 398 6.74 -11.81 -18.58
C LEU A 398 6.66 -13.21 -19.19
N GLN A 399 7.81 -13.90 -19.32
CA GLN A 399 7.85 -15.28 -19.81
C GLN A 399 7.05 -16.21 -18.90
N LYS A 400 7.23 -16.10 -17.58
CA LYS A 400 6.47 -16.86 -16.59
C LYS A 400 4.98 -16.63 -16.77
N TYR A 401 4.52 -15.38 -16.81
CA TYR A 401 3.10 -15.05 -16.93
C TYR A 401 2.47 -15.55 -18.23
N LEU A 402 3.21 -15.55 -19.34
CA LEU A 402 2.72 -16.07 -20.62
C LEU A 402 2.48 -17.58 -20.60
N THR A 403 3.22 -18.33 -19.77
CA THR A 403 3.13 -19.80 -19.70
C THR A 403 2.30 -20.31 -18.53
N ASP A 404 2.05 -19.48 -17.52
CA ASP A 404 1.36 -19.84 -16.30
C ASP A 404 -0.17 -19.76 -16.48
N GLU A 405 -0.89 -20.82 -16.11
CA GLU A 405 -2.33 -20.91 -16.30
C GLU A 405 -3.10 -19.83 -15.52
N ASP A 406 -2.64 -19.43 -14.35
CA ASP A 406 -3.30 -18.43 -13.51
C ASP A 406 -3.05 -16.99 -13.98
N TYR A 407 -1.94 -16.75 -14.70
CA TYR A 407 -1.53 -15.41 -15.15
C TYR A 407 -1.74 -15.17 -16.65
N SER A 408 -1.79 -16.22 -17.48
CA SER A 408 -1.87 -16.14 -18.95
C SER A 408 -3.01 -15.25 -19.45
N VAL A 409 -4.17 -15.30 -18.80
CA VAL A 409 -5.32 -14.45 -19.14
C VAL A 409 -5.07 -12.99 -18.78
N ALA A 410 -4.51 -12.71 -17.59
CA ALA A 410 -4.23 -11.35 -17.16
C ALA A 410 -3.15 -10.68 -18.01
N ILE A 411 -2.06 -11.40 -18.33
CA ILE A 411 -1.04 -10.88 -19.23
C ILE A 411 -1.57 -10.74 -20.67
N GLY A 412 -2.47 -11.64 -21.09
CA GLY A 412 -3.17 -11.54 -22.36
C GLY A 412 -3.99 -10.26 -22.46
N PHE A 413 -4.80 -9.94 -21.46
CA PHE A 413 -5.54 -8.66 -21.40
C PHE A 413 -4.61 -7.44 -21.38
N TYR A 414 -3.51 -7.50 -20.62
CA TYR A 414 -2.51 -6.43 -20.64
C TYR A 414 -1.97 -6.17 -22.06
N ILE A 415 -1.52 -7.22 -22.77
CA ILE A 415 -1.01 -7.09 -24.14
C ILE A 415 -2.11 -6.64 -25.10
N LEU A 416 -3.34 -7.13 -24.96
CA LEU A 416 -4.45 -6.76 -25.80
C LEU A 416 -4.89 -5.30 -25.59
N LEU A 417 -4.88 -4.78 -24.36
CA LEU A 417 -5.13 -3.35 -24.10
C LEU A 417 -4.13 -2.45 -24.85
N ARG A 418 -2.85 -2.84 -24.86
CA ARG A 418 -1.82 -2.18 -25.67
C ARG A 418 -2.09 -2.30 -27.16
N ALA A 419 -2.49 -3.49 -27.62
CA ALA A 419 -2.83 -3.75 -29.00
C ALA A 419 -4.05 -2.93 -29.46
N VAL A 420 -5.03 -2.73 -28.58
CA VAL A 420 -6.21 -1.89 -28.83
C VAL A 420 -5.84 -0.43 -29.04
N ASP A 421 -4.88 0.12 -28.29
CA ASP A 421 -4.44 1.51 -28.50
C ASP A 421 -3.71 1.67 -29.83
N ARG A 422 -2.85 0.71 -30.21
CA ARG A 422 -2.23 0.67 -31.54
C ARG A 422 -3.29 0.51 -32.64
N PHE A 423 -4.31 -0.32 -32.43
CA PHE A 423 -5.43 -0.49 -33.36
C PHE A 423 -6.18 0.83 -33.53
N ALA A 424 -6.58 1.49 -32.44
CA ALA A 424 -7.32 2.74 -32.48
C ALA A 424 -6.54 3.85 -33.18
N THR A 425 -5.22 3.89 -33.00
CA THR A 425 -4.33 4.82 -33.72
C THR A 425 -4.34 4.56 -35.22
N ASN A 426 -4.33 3.29 -35.64
CA ASN A 426 -4.25 2.92 -37.06
C ASN A 426 -5.58 3.05 -37.80
N TYR A 427 -6.71 2.80 -37.12
CA TYR A 427 -8.03 2.70 -37.74
C TYR A 427 -9.02 3.79 -37.28
N ASN A 428 -8.65 4.64 -36.34
CA ASN A 428 -9.47 5.73 -35.78
C ASN A 428 -10.80 5.24 -35.17
N ARG A 429 -10.80 4.03 -34.61
CA ARG A 429 -11.92 3.39 -33.90
C ARG A 429 -11.43 2.22 -33.05
N PHE A 430 -12.23 1.77 -32.08
CA PHE A 430 -11.93 0.54 -31.34
C PHE A 430 -12.25 -0.73 -32.16
N PRO A 431 -11.56 -1.85 -31.91
CA PRO A 431 -11.88 -3.13 -32.55
C PRO A 431 -13.24 -3.64 -32.04
N GLY A 432 -14.04 -4.17 -32.97
CA GLY A 432 -15.38 -4.70 -32.72
C GLY A 432 -16.43 -3.65 -32.36
N MET A 433 -16.14 -2.37 -32.61
CA MET A 433 -17.11 -1.27 -32.44
C MET A 433 -18.29 -1.39 -33.42
N PHE A 434 -18.09 -2.01 -34.58
CA PHE A 434 -19.11 -2.22 -35.61
C PHE A 434 -19.27 -3.71 -35.92
N ASP A 435 -20.49 -4.24 -35.77
CA ASP A 435 -20.78 -5.67 -35.92
C ASP A 435 -20.38 -6.25 -37.29
N GLY A 436 -20.42 -5.43 -38.35
CA GLY A 436 -20.10 -5.87 -39.71
C GLY A 436 -18.62 -6.13 -40.00
N GLU A 437 -17.71 -5.74 -39.10
CA GLU A 437 -16.25 -5.80 -39.30
C GLU A 437 -15.55 -6.73 -38.29
N MET A 438 -16.32 -7.52 -37.52
CA MET A 438 -15.81 -8.31 -36.39
C MET A 438 -14.68 -9.27 -36.76
N ASP A 439 -14.86 -10.11 -37.80
CA ASP A 439 -13.86 -11.09 -38.22
C ASP A 439 -12.56 -10.42 -38.70
N GLU A 440 -12.69 -9.27 -39.39
CA GLU A 440 -11.54 -8.50 -39.86
C GLU A 440 -10.80 -7.85 -38.69
N ASP A 441 -11.53 -7.31 -37.71
CA ASP A 441 -10.97 -6.70 -36.52
C ASP A 441 -10.24 -7.71 -35.64
N ILE A 442 -10.79 -8.91 -35.47
CA ILE A 442 -10.13 -10.02 -34.77
C ILE A 442 -8.77 -10.32 -35.41
N SER A 443 -8.73 -10.45 -36.74
CA SER A 443 -7.48 -10.73 -37.47
C SER A 443 -6.45 -9.61 -37.33
N ARG A 444 -6.90 -8.35 -37.45
CA ARG A 444 -6.06 -7.15 -37.30
C ARG A 444 -5.53 -7.02 -35.86
N LEU A 445 -6.37 -7.18 -34.84
CA LEU A 445 -5.98 -7.11 -33.44
C LEU A 445 -4.97 -8.21 -33.09
N LYS A 446 -5.21 -9.45 -33.54
CA LYS A 446 -4.27 -10.57 -33.40
C LYS A 446 -2.90 -10.24 -34.00
N THR A 447 -2.89 -9.66 -35.20
CA THR A 447 -1.66 -9.26 -35.89
C THR A 447 -0.89 -8.21 -35.09
N ILE A 448 -1.58 -7.21 -34.55
CA ILE A 448 -0.96 -6.16 -33.72
C ILE A 448 -0.41 -6.74 -32.41
N ALA A 449 -1.17 -7.61 -31.74
CA ALA A 449 -0.74 -8.25 -30.49
C ALA A 449 0.52 -9.13 -30.68
N VAL A 450 0.58 -9.90 -31.78
CA VAL A 450 1.78 -10.65 -32.17
C VAL A 450 2.95 -9.70 -32.48
N GLY A 451 2.69 -8.57 -33.12
CA GLY A 451 3.70 -7.52 -33.32
C GLY A 451 4.30 -7.04 -32.00
N ILE A 452 3.47 -6.74 -30.99
CA ILE A 452 3.91 -6.35 -29.65
C ILE A 452 4.77 -7.45 -29.01
N LEU A 453 4.35 -8.71 -29.07
CA LEU A 453 5.12 -9.83 -28.53
C LEU A 453 6.49 -9.99 -29.20
N ASN A 454 6.54 -9.83 -30.53
CA ASN A 454 7.79 -9.87 -31.29
C ASN A 454 8.72 -8.71 -30.91
N ASP A 455 8.18 -7.48 -30.76
CA ASP A 455 8.93 -6.31 -30.30
C ASP A 455 9.57 -6.55 -28.92
N LEU A 456 8.89 -7.33 -28.07
CA LEU A 456 9.35 -7.74 -26.73
C LEU A 456 10.28 -8.97 -26.73
N GLY A 457 10.59 -9.55 -27.88
CA GLY A 457 11.48 -10.71 -28.03
C GLY A 457 10.80 -12.08 -27.93
N PHE A 458 9.48 -12.15 -27.83
CA PHE A 458 8.70 -13.39 -27.76
C PHE A 458 8.24 -13.86 -29.15
N ASN A 459 9.23 -14.05 -30.04
CA ASN A 459 8.98 -14.42 -31.43
C ASN A 459 8.29 -15.78 -31.54
N GLY A 460 7.13 -15.81 -32.22
CA GLY A 460 6.33 -17.03 -32.40
C GLY A 460 5.38 -17.34 -31.24
N SER A 461 5.39 -16.56 -30.16
CA SER A 461 4.34 -16.61 -29.14
C SER A 461 3.06 -15.95 -29.67
N THR A 462 1.91 -16.51 -29.28
CA THR A 462 0.60 -15.97 -29.62
C THR A 462 -0.30 -16.01 -28.40
N LEU A 463 -1.25 -15.09 -28.33
CA LEU A 463 -2.32 -15.13 -27.33
C LEU A 463 -3.41 -16.09 -27.79
N THR A 464 -4.23 -16.57 -26.85
CA THR A 464 -5.37 -17.43 -27.18
C THR A 464 -6.35 -16.67 -28.07
N GLU A 465 -6.95 -17.40 -29.02
CA GLU A 465 -7.91 -16.82 -29.96
C GLU A 465 -9.15 -16.30 -29.24
N ASP A 466 -9.61 -17.04 -28.23
CA ASP A 466 -10.76 -16.66 -27.39
C ASP A 466 -10.58 -15.30 -26.73
N LEU A 467 -9.37 -14.96 -26.23
CA LEU A 467 -9.11 -13.65 -25.62
C LEU A 467 -9.17 -12.52 -26.65
N THR A 468 -8.67 -12.76 -27.87
CA THR A 468 -8.73 -11.75 -28.93
C THR A 468 -10.16 -11.53 -29.40
N ASN A 469 -10.92 -12.62 -29.55
CA ASN A 469 -12.35 -12.58 -29.90
C ASN A 469 -13.15 -11.81 -28.85
N GLU A 470 -12.92 -12.10 -27.56
CA GLU A 470 -13.61 -11.44 -26.46
C GLU A 470 -13.23 -9.95 -26.38
N MET A 471 -11.97 -9.59 -26.65
CA MET A 471 -11.54 -8.19 -26.70
C MET A 471 -12.24 -7.40 -27.82
N CYS A 472 -12.43 -7.99 -29.01
CA CYS A 472 -13.23 -7.38 -30.06
C CYS A 472 -14.71 -7.30 -29.66
N ARG A 473 -15.26 -8.36 -29.07
CA ARG A 473 -16.65 -8.39 -28.59
C ARG A 473 -16.95 -7.29 -27.57
N PHE A 474 -15.97 -6.90 -26.75
CA PHE A 474 -16.11 -5.77 -25.83
C PHE A 474 -16.32 -4.42 -26.54
N GLY A 475 -15.85 -4.25 -27.78
CA GLY A 475 -16.21 -3.13 -28.65
C GLY A 475 -15.85 -1.74 -28.12
N GLY A 476 -14.90 -1.63 -27.18
CA GLY A 476 -14.58 -0.36 -26.52
C GLY A 476 -15.54 0.06 -25.40
N ALA A 477 -16.46 -0.82 -24.99
CA ALA A 477 -17.45 -0.50 -23.96
C ALA A 477 -16.81 -0.25 -22.60
N GLU A 478 -17.36 0.72 -21.86
CA GLU A 478 -17.04 0.94 -20.45
C GLU A 478 -18.23 0.54 -19.59
N LEU A 479 -18.24 -0.73 -19.15
CA LEU A 479 -19.33 -1.29 -18.36
C LEU A 479 -19.28 -0.75 -16.92
N HIS A 480 -20.38 -0.17 -16.44
CA HIS A 480 -20.44 0.48 -15.14
C HIS A 480 -19.97 -0.42 -13.97
N ALA A 481 -20.34 -1.71 -13.97
CA ALA A 481 -19.93 -2.63 -12.91
C ALA A 481 -18.40 -2.81 -12.83
N VAL A 482 -17.73 -2.84 -13.99
CA VAL A 482 -16.26 -3.00 -14.09
C VAL A 482 -15.57 -1.68 -13.76
N ALA A 483 -16.13 -0.57 -14.22
CA ALA A 483 -15.71 0.78 -13.87
C ALA A 483 -15.80 1.05 -12.36
N ALA A 484 -16.88 0.61 -11.71
CA ALA A 484 -17.07 0.73 -10.26
C ALA A 484 -16.05 -0.11 -9.49
N PHE A 485 -15.80 -1.36 -9.92
CA PHE A 485 -14.77 -2.21 -9.31
C PHE A 485 -13.37 -1.59 -9.47
N THR A 486 -13.01 -1.21 -10.70
CA THR A 486 -11.72 -0.60 -11.03
C THR A 486 -11.53 0.72 -10.27
N GLY A 487 -12.58 1.55 -10.20
CA GLY A 487 -12.56 2.82 -9.48
C GLY A 487 -12.48 2.64 -7.97
N GLY A 488 -13.08 1.58 -7.41
CA GLY A 488 -12.87 1.15 -6.03
C GLY A 488 -11.40 0.88 -5.72
N ILE A 489 -10.75 0.04 -6.54
CA ILE A 489 -9.32 -0.27 -6.39
C ILE A 489 -8.47 1.00 -6.53
N ALA A 490 -8.66 1.77 -7.61
CA ALA A 490 -7.91 3.00 -7.84
C ALA A 490 -8.04 3.99 -6.68
N SER A 491 -9.27 4.21 -6.16
CA SER A 491 -9.51 5.13 -5.06
C SER A 491 -8.83 4.69 -3.76
N GLN A 492 -8.79 3.38 -3.47
CA GLN A 492 -8.09 2.90 -2.29
C GLN A 492 -6.58 3.07 -2.41
N GLU A 493 -6.01 2.83 -3.59
CA GLU A 493 -4.59 3.08 -3.83
C GLU A 493 -4.23 4.57 -3.71
N VAL A 494 -5.10 5.47 -4.16
CA VAL A 494 -4.96 6.92 -3.93
C VAL A 494 -4.92 7.22 -2.42
N ILE A 495 -5.82 6.64 -1.63
CA ILE A 495 -5.84 6.84 -0.17
C ILE A 495 -4.55 6.37 0.48
N LYS A 496 -4.03 5.18 0.10
CA LYS A 496 -2.76 4.66 0.63
C LYS A 496 -1.61 5.62 0.34
N LEU A 497 -1.52 6.10 -0.90
CA LEU A 497 -0.47 7.02 -1.35
C LEU A 497 -0.53 8.38 -0.60
N ILE A 498 -1.73 8.94 -0.41
CA ILE A 498 -1.87 10.23 0.28
C ILE A 498 -1.56 10.10 1.77
N THR A 499 -2.10 9.06 2.41
CA THR A 499 -1.96 8.87 3.86
C THR A 499 -0.58 8.34 4.25
N LYS A 500 0.17 7.76 3.31
CA LYS A 500 1.40 6.99 3.57
C LYS A 500 1.18 5.85 4.57
N GLN A 501 -0.04 5.31 4.57
CA GLN A 501 -0.46 4.17 5.38
C GLN A 501 -0.89 3.02 4.48
N PHE A 502 -0.71 1.80 4.98
CA PHE A 502 -0.81 0.57 4.19
C PHE A 502 0.18 0.53 3.02
N VAL A 503 0.41 -0.66 2.46
CA VAL A 503 1.32 -0.82 1.33
C VAL A 503 0.52 -0.69 0.03
N PRO A 504 0.82 0.31 -0.84
CA PRO A 504 0.23 0.38 -2.16
C PRO A 504 0.71 -0.80 -3.03
N MET A 505 -0.11 -1.24 -3.98
CA MET A 505 0.25 -2.34 -4.86
C MET A 505 1.50 -2.01 -5.68
N SER A 506 2.29 -3.03 -6.02
CA SER A 506 3.49 -2.90 -6.85
C SER A 506 3.22 -3.55 -8.21
N GLY A 507 3.43 -2.83 -9.31
CA GLY A 507 3.16 -3.33 -10.67
C GLY A 507 1.77 -2.95 -11.19
N THR A 508 1.26 -3.77 -12.11
CA THR A 508 0.04 -3.51 -12.90
C THR A 508 -1.06 -4.49 -12.50
N PHE A 509 -2.15 -3.96 -11.95
CA PHE A 509 -3.32 -4.74 -11.57
C PHE A 509 -4.23 -4.96 -12.78
N ILE A 510 -4.58 -6.21 -13.05
CA ILE A 510 -5.51 -6.60 -14.10
C ILE A 510 -6.67 -7.38 -13.47
N PHE A 511 -7.89 -6.95 -13.77
CA PHE A 511 -9.12 -7.63 -13.41
C PHE A 511 -9.73 -8.31 -14.64
N ASN A 512 -10.15 -9.57 -14.47
CA ASN A 512 -10.96 -10.33 -15.41
C ASN A 512 -12.36 -10.53 -14.80
N GLY A 513 -13.33 -9.76 -15.28
CA GLY A 513 -14.72 -9.84 -14.88
C GLY A 513 -15.49 -11.02 -15.46
N VAL A 514 -14.93 -11.77 -16.43
CA VAL A 514 -15.55 -13.00 -16.95
C VAL A 514 -15.48 -14.11 -15.90
N ASP A 515 -14.33 -14.26 -15.25
CA ASP A 515 -14.09 -15.33 -14.25
C ASP A 515 -13.98 -14.80 -12.81
N HIS A 516 -14.19 -13.50 -12.61
CA HIS A 516 -14.03 -12.80 -11.32
C HIS A 516 -12.64 -12.99 -10.68
N LYS A 517 -11.60 -13.04 -11.50
CA LYS A 517 -10.19 -13.15 -11.07
C LYS A 517 -9.45 -11.84 -11.26
N SER A 518 -8.39 -11.63 -10.48
CA SER A 518 -7.47 -10.51 -10.68
C SER A 518 -6.04 -10.95 -10.44
N GLN A 519 -5.10 -10.33 -11.15
CA GLN A 519 -3.67 -10.57 -10.97
C GLN A 519 -2.91 -9.25 -10.89
N LEU A 520 -1.77 -9.29 -10.20
CA LEU A 520 -0.81 -8.20 -10.14
C LEU A 520 0.44 -8.61 -10.93
N LEU A 521 0.70 -7.88 -12.02
CA LEU A 521 1.79 -8.17 -12.94
C LEU A 521 3.01 -7.29 -12.60
N LEU A 522 4.14 -7.92 -12.28
CA LEU A 522 5.41 -7.23 -12.02
C LEU A 522 6.23 -7.15 -13.32
N LEU A 523 5.84 -6.20 -14.17
CA LEU A 523 6.33 -6.08 -15.54
C LEU A 523 7.55 -5.21 -15.70
#